data_AF-A0A7V1LYS9-F1
#
_entry.id   AF-A0A7V1LYS9-F1
#
_cell.length_a   1.000
_cell.length_b   1.000
_cell.length_c   1.000
_cell.angle_alpha   90.00
_cell.angle_beta   90.00
_cell.angle_gamma   90.00
#
_symmetry.space_group_name_H-M   'P 1'
#
loop_
_entity.id
_entity.type
_entity.pdbx_description
1 polymer ?
#
loop_
_entity_poly.entity_id
_entity_poly.type
_entity_poly.pdbx_seq_one_letter_code
_entity_poly.pdbx_strand_id
1 'polypeptide(L)'
;MISLMFSFWSFSEQISWPWRRIPSSWYVMKRSASVALRCSPARPISHGPGVGRGQSRNAGPSGQTSQRVLSSHVTPDAAPRHPDLAHHPAIDVIGAWPEDRPLAVVLAGDPAGRTTRSLIAEPVETRQTATFESAMRLINTTKTRNAASPSRTSPFGPGWLASIAYRCGSEIEPAARVTERCIQDQWPAAILARINDGWVFDNRTGRWSSFGSPAPLANPKDPGPAGFQIGEVFGLERERAYIRAVRRAVELIHAGDAFQVNLTHRLWASFKGSPRSLFAELARRLRPWHAVYLECPARSSQPGPTAIASFSPELFLELAPGGRVTTRPMKGT
;
A
#
# COMPACT_ATOMS: atom_id res chain seq x y z
N MET A 1 6.27 10.72 3.22
CA MET A 1 5.30 10.07 4.12
C MET A 1 5.26 8.62 3.73
N ILE A 2 5.32 7.71 4.71
CA ILE A 2 5.17 6.26 4.60
C ILE A 2 4.25 5.94 5.77
N SER A 3 3.07 5.39 5.53
CA SER A 3 2.17 4.94 6.59
C SER A 3 1.98 3.44 6.42
N LEU A 4 2.54 2.60 7.31
CA LEU A 4 2.41 1.13 7.35
C LEU A 4 1.29 0.72 8.31
N MET A 5 0.45 -0.25 7.91
CA MET A 5 -0.68 -0.76 8.72
C MET A 5 -0.77 -2.29 8.62
N PHE A 6 -0.65 -3.00 9.75
CA PHE A 6 -0.77 -4.47 9.84
C PHE A 6 -2.12 -4.88 10.41
N SER A 7 -2.77 -5.92 9.85
CA SER A 7 -4.06 -6.43 10.38
C SER A 7 -4.31 -7.92 10.10
N PHE A 8 -4.73 -8.68 11.12
CA PHE A 8 -5.15 -10.09 11.08
C PHE A 8 -6.64 -10.25 11.46
N TRP A 9 -7.37 -11.27 10.98
CA TRP A 9 -8.84 -11.38 11.20
C TRP A 9 -9.33 -12.80 11.52
N SER A 10 -10.49 -12.86 12.20
CA SER A 10 -11.35 -14.03 12.42
C SER A 10 -12.82 -13.64 12.25
N PHE A 11 -13.63 -14.48 11.62
CA PHE A 11 -15.09 -14.32 11.58
C PHE A 11 -15.77 -15.20 12.65
N SER A 12 -16.82 -14.67 13.29
CA SER A 12 -17.91 -15.46 13.88
C SER A 12 -19.24 -14.97 13.31
N GLU A 13 -20.07 -15.95 12.93
CA GLU A 13 -21.48 -15.90 12.50
C GLU A 13 -21.88 -15.35 11.12
N GLN A 14 -22.95 -15.97 10.62
CA GLN A 14 -23.43 -16.00 9.23
C GLN A 14 -23.92 -14.63 8.75
N ILE A 15 -23.20 -14.04 7.80
CA ILE A 15 -23.69 -12.91 7.01
C ILE A 15 -24.28 -13.45 5.70
N SER A 16 -25.60 -13.38 5.56
CA SER A 16 -26.29 -13.65 4.31
C SER A 16 -26.20 -12.43 3.40
N TRP A 17 -25.44 -12.53 2.30
CA TRP A 17 -25.30 -11.46 1.31
C TRP A 17 -26.25 -11.68 0.12
N PRO A 18 -27.05 -10.68 -0.31
CA PRO A 18 -27.92 -10.82 -1.48
C PRO A 18 -27.15 -10.46 -2.76
N TRP A 19 -26.31 -11.37 -3.27
CA TRP A 19 -25.69 -11.20 -4.59
C TRP A 19 -26.55 -11.86 -5.68
N ARG A 20 -27.45 -11.12 -6.32
CA ARG A 20 -28.07 -11.57 -7.58
C ARG A 20 -27.16 -11.18 -8.76
N ARG A 21 -26.51 -12.22 -9.33
CA ARG A 21 -25.82 -12.32 -10.64
C ARG A 21 -24.79 -11.22 -10.98
N ILE A 22 -23.49 -11.56 -10.86
CA ILE A 22 -22.37 -10.77 -11.42
C ILE A 22 -21.59 -11.67 -12.41
N PRO A 23 -21.51 -11.32 -13.71
CA PRO A 23 -20.84 -12.15 -14.73
C PRO A 23 -19.36 -11.79 -15.01
N SER A 24 -18.64 -11.08 -14.14
CA SER A 24 -17.22 -10.74 -14.36
C SER A 24 -16.32 -11.00 -13.14
N SER A 25 -15.03 -11.26 -13.38
CA SER A 25 -14.03 -11.60 -12.36
C SER A 25 -13.62 -10.39 -11.51
N TRP A 26 -13.45 -10.60 -10.21
CA TRP A 26 -13.02 -9.59 -9.25
C TRP A 26 -11.91 -10.15 -8.36
N TYR A 27 -10.95 -9.29 -8.03
CA TYR A 27 -9.90 -9.57 -7.04
C TYR A 27 -9.96 -8.50 -5.96
N VAL A 28 -10.19 -8.89 -4.71
CA VAL A 28 -10.02 -8.00 -3.56
C VAL A 28 -8.95 -8.61 -2.67
N MET A 29 -7.92 -7.81 -2.38
CA MET A 29 -6.79 -8.22 -1.56
C MET A 29 -6.93 -7.59 -0.17
N LYS A 30 -6.61 -8.35 0.88
CA LYS A 30 -6.63 -7.83 2.24
C LYS A 30 -5.34 -7.06 2.47
N ARG A 31 -5.40 -5.94 3.21
CA ARG A 31 -4.22 -5.14 3.53
C ARG A 31 -3.63 -5.60 4.86
N SER A 32 -2.50 -6.30 4.80
CA SER A 32 -1.71 -6.65 5.98
C SER A 32 -0.45 -5.79 6.12
N ALA A 33 -0.08 -5.01 5.09
CA ALA A 33 0.91 -3.93 5.12
C ALA A 33 0.70 -3.06 3.87
N SER A 34 0.38 -1.78 4.06
CA SER A 34 0.32 -0.80 2.96
C SER A 34 1.14 0.39 3.35
N VAL A 35 1.95 0.93 2.45
CA VAL A 35 2.71 2.17 2.59
C VAL A 35 2.02 3.26 1.76
N ALA A 36 1.56 4.34 2.40
CA ALA A 36 1.19 5.56 1.69
C ALA A 36 2.42 6.46 1.50
N LEU A 37 2.89 6.63 0.25
CA LEU A 37 4.12 7.36 -0.11
C LEU A 37 3.89 8.85 -0.40
N ARG A 38 4.80 9.75 0.04
CA ARG A 38 4.76 11.20 -0.25
C ARG A 38 6.15 11.82 -0.33
N CYS A 39 6.44 12.56 -1.40
CA CYS A 39 7.62 13.41 -1.52
C CYS A 39 7.31 14.86 -1.05
N SER A 40 8.17 15.46 -0.24
CA SER A 40 8.08 16.89 0.13
C SER A 40 9.02 17.73 -0.74
N PRO A 41 8.60 18.90 -1.26
CA PRO A 41 9.54 19.84 -1.89
C PRO A 41 10.51 20.42 -0.85
N ALA A 42 11.75 20.67 -1.27
CA ALA A 42 12.77 21.32 -0.45
C ALA A 42 12.35 22.77 -0.13
N ARG A 43 12.43 23.19 1.14
CA ARG A 43 12.35 24.61 1.49
C ARG A 43 13.69 25.26 1.16
N PRO A 44 13.72 26.40 0.45
CA PRO A 44 14.94 27.20 0.35
C PRO A 44 15.27 27.80 1.72
N ILE A 45 16.52 27.65 2.15
CA ILE A 45 17.06 28.27 3.36
C ILE A 45 17.30 29.74 3.02
N SER A 46 16.46 30.64 3.55
CA SER A 46 16.69 32.08 3.50
C SER A 46 17.69 32.45 4.60
N HIS A 47 18.93 32.78 4.21
CA HIS A 47 19.88 33.45 5.09
C HIS A 47 19.53 34.95 5.16
N GLY A 48 19.08 35.42 6.32
CA GLY A 48 19.06 36.85 6.67
C GLY A 48 20.31 37.21 7.49
N PRO A 49 20.89 38.41 7.32
CA PRO A 49 22.19 38.75 7.92
C PRO A 49 22.03 39.18 9.39
N GLY A 50 22.79 38.55 10.28
CA GLY A 50 22.94 38.98 11.67
C GLY A 50 24.08 39.97 11.82
N VAL A 51 23.77 41.17 12.29
CA VAL A 51 24.74 42.18 12.76
C VAL A 51 25.13 41.83 14.20
N GLY A 52 26.43 41.79 14.48
CA GLY A 52 26.98 41.39 15.77
C GLY A 52 26.98 42.47 16.85
N ARG A 53 27.22 42.04 18.08
CA ARG A 53 28.00 42.72 19.13
C ARG A 53 28.28 41.73 20.27
N GLY A 54 29.49 41.77 20.80
CA GLY A 54 30.04 40.77 21.72
C GLY A 54 30.11 41.15 23.21
N GLN A 55 30.88 40.31 23.92
CA GLN A 55 31.38 40.40 25.31
C GLN A 55 30.33 40.16 26.41
N SER A 56 30.59 39.50 27.56
CA SER A 56 31.76 38.81 28.15
C SER A 56 31.35 38.28 29.56
N ARG A 57 32.07 37.25 30.06
CA ARG A 57 32.38 36.87 31.47
C ARG A 57 31.61 35.73 32.21
N ASN A 58 32.44 34.70 32.51
CA ASN A 58 32.69 34.00 33.80
C ASN A 58 31.56 33.17 34.45
N ALA A 59 31.78 32.08 35.18
CA ALA A 59 32.88 31.11 35.37
C ALA A 59 32.35 30.02 36.34
N GLY A 60 32.77 28.76 36.16
CA GLY A 60 32.96 27.80 37.27
C GLY A 60 31.80 26.86 37.69
N PRO A 61 32.11 25.70 38.29
CA PRO A 61 31.58 24.40 37.82
C PRO A 61 30.93 23.53 38.92
N SER A 62 30.15 22.51 38.54
CA SER A 62 30.04 21.25 39.31
C SER A 62 29.25 20.17 38.57
N GLY A 63 29.69 18.91 38.73
CA GLY A 63 28.80 17.74 38.61
C GLY A 63 28.93 16.87 37.37
N GLN A 64 30.09 16.23 37.16
CA GLN A 64 30.19 15.03 36.32
C GLN A 64 29.28 13.92 36.86
N THR A 65 28.34 13.44 36.05
CA THR A 65 27.82 12.07 36.17
C THR A 65 28.09 11.38 34.84
N SER A 66 29.08 10.50 34.86
CA SER A 66 29.57 9.76 33.70
C SER A 66 28.58 8.65 33.34
N GLN A 67 27.75 8.85 32.32
CA GLN A 67 27.12 7.74 31.59
C GLN A 67 27.98 7.44 30.36
N ARG A 68 28.77 6.37 30.46
CA ARG A 68 29.43 5.72 29.32
C ARG A 68 28.36 5.35 28.29
N VAL A 69 28.22 6.15 27.25
CA VAL A 69 27.58 5.73 26.00
C VAL A 69 28.56 4.78 25.32
N LEU A 70 28.29 3.48 25.39
CA LEU A 70 28.92 2.51 24.51
C LEU A 70 28.43 2.81 23.09
N SER A 71 29.20 3.63 22.36
CA SER A 71 29.06 3.75 20.91
C SER A 71 29.55 2.45 20.28
N SER A 72 28.67 1.45 20.18
CA SER A 72 28.91 0.35 19.28
C SER A 72 28.73 0.86 17.85
N HIS A 73 29.85 1.19 17.20
CA HIS A 73 29.90 1.25 15.75
C HIS A 73 29.54 -0.13 15.21
N VAL A 74 28.28 -0.32 14.83
CA VAL A 74 27.90 -1.43 13.97
C VAL A 74 28.33 -1.03 12.56
N THR A 75 29.55 -1.43 12.19
CA THR A 75 29.88 -1.60 10.77
C THR A 75 28.84 -2.58 10.21
N PRO A 76 28.13 -2.26 9.11
CA PRO A 76 27.18 -3.19 8.52
C PRO A 76 27.98 -4.40 8.04
N ASP A 77 27.88 -5.48 8.80
CA ASP A 77 28.45 -6.76 8.43
C ASP A 77 27.83 -7.16 7.09
N ALA A 78 28.67 -7.57 6.14
CA ALA A 78 28.26 -7.85 4.78
C ALA A 78 27.20 -8.95 4.79
N ALA A 79 25.94 -8.57 4.56
CA ALA A 79 24.83 -9.50 4.45
C ALA A 79 25.20 -10.61 3.44
N PRO A 80 24.89 -11.88 3.74
CA PRO A 80 25.23 -12.99 2.87
C PRO A 80 24.65 -12.74 1.47
N ARG A 81 25.52 -12.82 0.45
CA ARG A 81 25.12 -12.69 -0.96
C ARG A 81 24.25 -13.89 -1.31
N HIS A 82 22.94 -13.68 -1.25
CA HIS A 82 21.95 -14.62 -1.73
C HIS A 82 22.05 -14.79 -3.26
N PRO A 83 21.74 -16.00 -3.79
CA PRO A 83 21.82 -16.30 -5.22
C PRO A 83 20.89 -15.38 -6.02
N ASP A 84 21.38 -14.88 -7.17
CA ASP A 84 20.83 -13.85 -8.05
C ASP A 84 19.38 -13.40 -7.75
N LEU A 85 19.23 -12.60 -6.69
CA LEU A 85 17.96 -12.03 -6.20
C LEU A 85 17.51 -10.81 -7.03
N ALA A 86 18.30 -10.39 -8.01
CA ALA A 86 18.24 -9.02 -8.55
C ALA A 86 17.14 -8.80 -9.58
N HIS A 87 16.80 -9.83 -10.36
CA HIS A 87 16.02 -9.66 -11.59
C HIS A 87 14.65 -10.32 -11.52
N HIS A 88 13.62 -9.49 -11.65
CA HIS A 88 12.24 -9.94 -11.86
C HIS A 88 11.67 -9.05 -12.97
N PRO A 89 11.36 -9.60 -14.16
CA PRO A 89 11.05 -8.77 -15.34
C PRO A 89 9.95 -7.74 -15.10
N ALA A 90 8.87 -8.11 -14.39
CA ALA A 90 7.83 -7.15 -14.03
C ALA A 90 8.32 -6.04 -13.08
N ILE A 91 9.17 -6.35 -12.09
CA ILE A 91 9.71 -5.36 -11.16
C ILE A 91 10.70 -4.44 -11.87
N ASP A 92 11.46 -4.98 -12.83
CA ASP A 92 12.42 -4.19 -13.62
C ASP A 92 11.70 -3.21 -14.55
N VAL A 93 10.60 -3.62 -15.19
CA VAL A 93 9.71 -2.69 -15.94
C VAL A 93 9.14 -1.60 -15.05
N ILE A 94 8.70 -1.94 -13.83
CA ILE A 94 8.16 -0.95 -12.88
C ILE A 94 9.25 0.04 -12.46
N GLY A 95 10.47 -0.46 -12.25
CA GLY A 95 11.65 0.34 -11.96
C GLY A 95 12.14 1.16 -13.15
N ALA A 96 11.66 0.93 -14.37
CA ALA A 96 12.00 1.72 -15.56
C ALA A 96 10.81 2.55 -16.08
N TRP A 97 9.66 2.53 -15.40
CA TRP A 97 8.43 3.15 -15.91
C TRP A 97 8.57 4.68 -16.01
N PRO A 98 8.24 5.31 -17.17
CA PRO A 98 8.43 6.75 -17.38
C PRO A 98 7.73 7.61 -16.34
N GLU A 99 8.45 8.56 -15.72
CA GLU A 99 7.97 9.37 -14.59
C GLU A 99 6.73 10.21 -14.91
N ASP A 100 6.57 10.61 -16.16
CA ASP A 100 5.47 11.42 -16.69
C ASP A 100 4.19 10.62 -16.96
N ARG A 101 4.26 9.29 -16.96
CA ARG A 101 3.13 8.40 -17.23
C ARG A 101 2.59 7.79 -15.93
N PRO A 102 1.29 7.88 -15.64
CA PRO A 102 0.74 7.32 -14.41
C PRO A 102 0.89 5.80 -14.38
N LEU A 103 1.04 5.23 -13.19
CA LEU A 103 1.30 3.81 -13.01
C LEU A 103 0.34 3.14 -12.02
N ALA A 104 -0.26 2.05 -12.48
CA ALA A 104 -1.04 1.11 -11.70
C ALA A 104 -0.50 -0.31 -11.89
N VAL A 105 -0.28 -1.03 -10.78
CA VAL A 105 0.33 -2.36 -10.77
C VAL A 105 -0.44 -3.30 -9.86
N VAL A 106 -0.65 -4.53 -10.34
CA VAL A 106 -0.86 -5.71 -9.50
C VAL A 106 0.33 -6.63 -9.73
N LEU A 107 1.07 -6.98 -8.68
CA LEU A 107 2.31 -7.73 -8.79
C LEU A 107 2.20 -9.06 -8.03
N ALA A 108 2.47 -10.14 -8.76
CA ALA A 108 2.87 -11.42 -8.20
C ALA A 108 4.40 -11.39 -8.06
N GLY A 109 4.91 -11.02 -6.89
CA GLY A 109 6.34 -10.78 -6.67
C GLY A 109 7.15 -12.03 -6.34
N ASP A 110 6.48 -13.14 -6.00
CA ASP A 110 7.11 -14.44 -5.86
C ASP A 110 6.99 -15.25 -7.15
N PRO A 111 8.09 -15.53 -7.89
CA PRO A 111 8.05 -16.35 -9.09
C PRO A 111 7.56 -17.78 -8.85
N ALA A 112 7.81 -18.31 -7.65
CA ALA A 112 7.35 -19.65 -7.22
C ALA A 112 5.98 -19.61 -6.53
N GLY A 113 5.38 -18.43 -6.41
CA GLY A 113 4.14 -18.19 -5.69
C GLY A 113 2.92 -18.79 -6.39
N ARG A 114 1.82 -18.89 -5.65
CA ARG A 114 0.53 -19.36 -6.20
C ARG A 114 -0.11 -18.33 -7.12
N THR A 115 0.03 -17.06 -6.79
CA THR A 115 -0.30 -15.95 -7.69
C THR A 115 0.85 -15.82 -8.67
N THR A 116 0.57 -15.87 -9.97
CA THR A 116 1.63 -15.92 -10.98
C THR A 116 1.52 -14.83 -12.03
N ARG A 117 0.46 -14.02 -11.99
CA ARG A 117 0.18 -13.01 -13.00
C ARG A 117 0.34 -11.63 -12.40
N SER A 118 1.08 -10.79 -13.10
CA SER A 118 1.25 -9.38 -12.77
C SER A 118 0.62 -8.52 -13.86
N LEU A 119 -0.06 -7.46 -13.46
CA LEU A 119 -0.60 -6.40 -14.32
C LEU A 119 0.26 -5.15 -14.17
N ILE A 120 0.68 -4.57 -15.28
CA ILE A 120 1.30 -3.25 -15.35
C ILE A 120 0.48 -2.43 -16.35
N ALA A 121 -0.07 -1.31 -15.90
CA ALA A 121 -0.97 -0.52 -16.72
C ALA A 121 -0.84 0.98 -16.43
N GLU A 122 -1.13 1.75 -17.46
CA GLU A 122 -1.37 3.18 -17.37
C GLU A 122 -2.87 3.41 -17.16
N PRO A 123 -3.30 3.94 -16.01
CA PRO A 123 -4.71 4.21 -15.79
C PRO A 123 -5.19 5.39 -16.64
N VAL A 124 -6.32 5.22 -17.34
CA VAL A 124 -6.90 6.30 -18.17
C VAL A 124 -7.53 7.41 -17.33
N GLU A 125 -7.97 7.06 -16.13
CA GLU A 125 -8.39 8.02 -15.11
C GLU A 125 -8.20 7.42 -13.71
N THR A 126 -7.98 8.29 -12.72
CA THR A 126 -8.03 7.90 -11.31
C THR A 126 -8.97 8.83 -10.56
N ARG A 127 -9.96 8.26 -9.86
CA ARG A 127 -10.99 8.99 -9.13
C ARG A 127 -10.94 8.65 -7.64
N GLN A 128 -11.27 9.64 -6.82
CA GLN A 128 -11.44 9.47 -5.38
C GLN A 128 -12.92 9.61 -5.04
N THR A 129 -13.43 8.79 -4.12
CA THR A 129 -14.81 8.89 -3.65
C THR A 129 -14.87 9.15 -2.15
N ALA A 130 -15.86 9.93 -1.73
CA ALA A 130 -16.08 10.24 -0.32
C ALA A 130 -16.73 9.08 0.45
N THR A 131 -17.56 8.28 -0.25
CA THR A 131 -18.32 7.15 0.30
C THR A 131 -18.09 5.86 -0.48
N PHE A 132 -18.37 4.72 0.17
CA PHE A 132 -18.36 3.40 -0.44
C PHE A 132 -19.47 3.26 -1.49
N GLU A 133 -20.66 3.77 -1.21
CA GLU A 133 -21.78 3.75 -2.18
C GLU A 133 -21.41 4.45 -3.50
N SER A 134 -20.76 5.62 -3.41
CA SER A 134 -20.31 6.36 -4.60
C SER A 134 -19.27 5.57 -5.41
N ALA A 135 -18.40 4.83 -4.72
CA ALA A 135 -17.41 3.96 -5.37
C ALA A 135 -18.11 2.83 -6.16
N MET A 136 -19.07 2.16 -5.52
CA MET A 136 -19.83 1.07 -6.16
C MET A 136 -20.65 1.56 -7.35
N ARG A 137 -21.26 2.75 -7.23
CA ARG A 137 -21.99 3.38 -8.33
C ARG A 137 -21.09 3.60 -9.55
N LEU A 138 -19.89 4.16 -9.35
CA LEU A 138 -18.92 4.41 -10.42
C LEU A 138 -18.46 3.12 -11.11
N ILE A 139 -18.19 2.07 -10.33
CA ILE A 139 -17.77 0.80 -10.91
C ILE A 139 -18.91 0.18 -11.74
N ASN A 140 -20.14 0.23 -11.24
CA ASN A 140 -21.30 -0.38 -11.89
C ASN A 140 -21.73 0.36 -13.17
N THR A 141 -21.67 1.70 -13.21
CA THR A 141 -22.01 2.47 -14.43
C THR A 141 -21.03 2.25 -15.57
N THR A 142 -19.82 1.77 -15.28
CA THR A 142 -18.80 1.49 -16.30
C THR A 142 -18.92 0.08 -16.87
N LYS A 143 -19.42 -0.88 -16.07
CA LYS A 143 -19.67 -2.27 -16.52
C LYS A 143 -20.65 -2.35 -17.69
N THR A 144 -21.59 -1.41 -17.80
CA THR A 144 -22.62 -1.41 -18.85
C THR A 144 -22.12 -0.91 -20.20
N ARG A 145 -20.94 -0.27 -20.28
CA ARG A 145 -20.43 0.35 -21.52
C ARG A 145 -19.38 -0.47 -22.27
N ASN A 146 -18.55 -1.28 -21.58
CA ASN A 146 -17.39 -1.97 -22.17
C ASN A 146 -17.27 -3.43 -21.69
N ALA A 147 -18.25 -4.26 -21.99
CA ALA A 147 -18.21 -5.69 -21.66
C ALA A 147 -17.36 -6.49 -22.67
N ALA A 148 -16.06 -6.22 -22.73
CA ALA A 148 -15.13 -7.21 -23.27
C ALA A 148 -14.92 -8.27 -22.18
N SER A 149 -15.31 -9.52 -22.45
CA SER A 149 -14.99 -10.63 -21.55
C SER A 149 -13.46 -10.76 -21.42
N PRO A 150 -12.91 -10.98 -20.22
CA PRO A 150 -11.51 -11.35 -20.09
C PRO A 150 -11.25 -12.57 -20.97
N SER A 151 -10.11 -12.58 -21.68
CA SER A 151 -9.74 -13.75 -22.47
C SER A 151 -9.65 -14.96 -21.54
N ARG A 152 -9.97 -16.16 -22.04
CA ARG A 152 -9.80 -17.41 -21.27
C ARG A 152 -8.36 -17.63 -20.76
N THR A 153 -7.40 -16.83 -21.23
CA THR A 153 -5.96 -16.98 -20.99
C THR A 153 -5.38 -15.98 -19.98
N SER A 154 -6.10 -14.93 -19.60
CA SER A 154 -5.63 -13.91 -18.64
C SER A 154 -6.68 -13.59 -17.57
N PRO A 155 -6.31 -13.52 -16.27
CA PRO A 155 -7.23 -13.06 -15.23
C PRO A 155 -7.51 -11.55 -15.29
N PHE A 156 -6.71 -10.81 -16.06
CA PHE A 156 -6.84 -9.36 -16.23
C PHE A 156 -7.47 -9.01 -17.57
N GLY A 157 -8.25 -7.93 -17.56
CA GLY A 157 -8.87 -7.29 -18.71
C GLY A 157 -9.31 -5.86 -18.35
N PRO A 158 -10.03 -5.17 -19.24
CA PRO A 158 -10.53 -3.83 -18.97
C PRO A 158 -11.39 -3.79 -17.70
N GLY A 159 -11.10 -2.88 -16.78
CA GLY A 159 -11.67 -2.92 -15.44
C GLY A 159 -11.24 -1.77 -14.55
N TRP A 160 -11.30 -2.01 -13.25
CA TRP A 160 -10.92 -1.05 -12.22
C TRP A 160 -9.89 -1.68 -11.30
N LEU A 161 -8.81 -0.96 -11.02
CA LEU A 161 -7.96 -1.23 -9.86
C LEU A 161 -8.41 -0.32 -8.72
N ALA A 162 -8.76 -0.92 -7.59
CA ALA A 162 -9.41 -0.21 -6.50
C ALA A 162 -8.65 -0.34 -5.17
N SER A 163 -8.55 0.77 -4.46
CA SER A 163 -8.20 0.86 -3.06
C SER A 163 -9.44 1.23 -2.27
N ILE A 164 -9.96 0.33 -1.43
CA ILE A 164 -11.12 0.60 -0.57
C ILE A 164 -10.63 0.74 0.87
N ALA A 165 -11.00 1.83 1.54
CA ALA A 165 -10.57 2.13 2.89
C ALA A 165 -11.33 1.29 3.93
N TYR A 166 -10.66 0.98 5.05
CA TYR A 166 -11.27 0.23 6.15
C TYR A 166 -12.53 0.90 6.71
N ARG A 167 -12.58 2.24 6.74
CA ARG A 167 -13.73 3.02 7.20
C ARG A 167 -15.03 2.74 6.44
N CYS A 168 -14.95 2.24 5.20
CA CYS A 168 -16.12 1.81 4.43
C CYS A 168 -16.90 0.71 5.16
N GLY A 169 -16.27 -0.05 6.07
CA GLY A 169 -16.94 -1.00 6.93
C GLY A 169 -18.07 -0.38 7.75
N SER A 170 -17.97 0.88 8.16
CA SER A 170 -19.04 1.58 8.91
C SER A 170 -20.24 1.98 8.04
N GLU A 171 -20.11 2.01 6.72
CA GLU A 171 -21.26 2.17 5.81
C GLU A 171 -22.00 0.85 5.63
N ILE A 172 -21.31 -0.28 5.80
CA ILE A 172 -21.87 -1.63 5.72
C ILE A 172 -22.50 -2.02 7.06
N GLU A 173 -21.79 -1.74 8.17
CA GLU A 173 -22.22 -2.00 9.54
C GLU A 173 -22.28 -0.67 10.34
N PRO A 174 -23.40 0.07 10.28
CA PRO A 174 -23.53 1.38 10.93
C PRO A 174 -23.34 1.34 12.44
N ALA A 175 -23.64 0.21 13.09
CA ALA A 175 -23.43 0.03 14.53
C ALA A 175 -21.95 0.03 14.91
N ALA A 176 -21.04 -0.28 13.98
CA ALA A 176 -19.59 -0.25 14.19
C ALA A 176 -18.97 1.14 13.95
N ARG A 177 -19.80 2.17 13.73
CA ARG A 177 -19.31 3.53 13.44
C ARG A 177 -18.69 4.14 14.70
N VAL A 178 -17.40 4.47 14.59
CA VAL A 178 -16.71 5.26 15.62
C VAL A 178 -17.18 6.71 15.51
N THR A 179 -17.64 7.29 16.62
CA THR A 179 -18.18 8.65 16.69
C THR A 179 -17.11 9.73 16.73
N GLU A 180 -15.90 9.39 17.19
CA GLU A 180 -14.75 10.28 17.19
C GLU A 180 -14.13 10.39 15.80
N ARG A 181 -13.82 11.62 15.36
CA ARG A 181 -13.08 11.83 14.11
C ARG A 181 -11.73 11.14 14.17
N CYS A 182 -11.48 10.23 13.24
CA CYS A 182 -10.21 9.55 13.09
C CYS A 182 -9.45 10.10 11.87
N ILE A 183 -8.13 9.91 11.85
CA ILE A 183 -7.32 10.22 10.67
C ILE A 183 -7.79 9.48 9.40
N GLN A 184 -8.52 8.38 9.55
CA GLN A 184 -9.17 7.69 8.44
C GLN A 184 -10.25 8.54 7.76
N ASP A 185 -10.91 9.48 8.46
CA ASP A 185 -11.88 10.41 7.88
C ASP A 185 -11.21 11.41 6.94
N GLN A 186 -9.90 11.60 7.11
CA GLN A 186 -9.08 12.34 6.18
C GLN A 186 -8.64 11.47 5.00
N TRP A 187 -9.06 10.23 4.83
CA TRP A 187 -8.73 9.39 3.65
C TRP A 187 -9.97 9.15 2.78
N PRO A 188 -9.90 9.20 1.43
CA PRO A 188 -11.04 8.86 0.60
C PRO A 188 -11.54 7.45 0.91
N ALA A 189 -12.85 7.23 0.75
CA ALA A 189 -13.46 5.92 0.96
C ALA A 189 -12.94 4.93 -0.07
N ALA A 190 -12.81 5.36 -1.32
CA ALA A 190 -12.11 4.60 -2.34
C ALA A 190 -11.25 5.48 -3.25
N ILE A 191 -10.20 4.86 -3.79
CA ILE A 191 -9.43 5.35 -4.93
C ILE A 191 -9.56 4.32 -6.04
N LEU A 192 -10.01 4.75 -7.21
CA LEU A 192 -10.41 3.90 -8.32
C LEU A 192 -9.65 4.32 -9.58
N ALA A 193 -8.79 3.44 -10.09
CA ALA A 193 -8.08 3.63 -11.34
C ALA A 193 -8.73 2.81 -12.45
N ARG A 194 -9.16 3.48 -13.52
CA ARG A 194 -9.74 2.82 -14.69
C ARG A 194 -8.62 2.27 -15.56
N ILE A 195 -8.64 0.97 -15.80
CA ILE A 195 -7.69 0.29 -16.68
C ILE A 195 -8.46 -0.17 -17.92
N ASN A 196 -8.09 0.33 -19.09
CA ASN A 196 -8.65 -0.16 -20.36
C ASN A 196 -7.67 -1.10 -21.06
N ASP A 197 -6.38 -0.83 -20.93
CA ASP A 197 -5.31 -1.53 -21.61
C ASP A 197 -4.20 -1.83 -20.61
N GLY A 198 -3.47 -2.93 -20.80
CA GLY A 198 -2.41 -3.30 -19.86
C GLY A 198 -1.56 -4.45 -20.32
N TRP A 199 -0.36 -4.51 -19.76
CA TRP A 199 0.58 -5.61 -19.93
C TRP A 199 0.43 -6.61 -18.78
N VAL A 200 0.44 -7.89 -19.15
CA VAL A 200 0.35 -9.02 -18.22
C VAL A 200 1.61 -9.85 -18.33
N PHE A 201 2.34 -9.95 -17.22
CA PHE A 201 3.50 -10.84 -17.09
C PHE A 201 3.10 -12.15 -16.41
N ASP A 202 3.60 -13.26 -16.92
CA ASP A 202 3.42 -14.58 -16.34
C ASP A 202 4.71 -15.12 -15.72
N ASN A 203 4.72 -15.24 -14.40
CA ASN A 203 5.85 -15.83 -13.68
C ASN A 203 6.08 -17.30 -14.06
N ARG A 204 5.06 -18.04 -14.54
CA ARG A 204 5.22 -19.45 -14.91
C ARG A 204 5.89 -19.66 -16.25
N THR A 205 5.54 -18.84 -17.23
CA THR A 205 6.04 -18.99 -18.61
C THR A 205 7.13 -17.99 -18.96
N GLY A 206 7.35 -16.98 -18.13
CA GLY A 206 8.25 -15.86 -18.40
C GLY A 206 7.76 -14.97 -19.56
N ARG A 207 6.49 -15.10 -19.97
CA ARG A 207 5.96 -14.41 -21.15
C ARG A 207 5.16 -13.18 -20.78
N TRP A 208 5.29 -12.17 -21.64
CA TRP A 208 4.42 -11.00 -21.68
C TRP A 208 3.26 -11.25 -22.62
N SER A 209 2.11 -10.72 -22.24
CA SER A 209 0.90 -10.63 -23.05
C SER A 209 0.23 -9.29 -22.76
N SER A 210 -0.74 -8.88 -23.57
CA SER A 210 -1.49 -7.65 -23.35
C SER A 210 -2.98 -7.84 -23.61
N PHE A 211 -3.78 -6.93 -23.07
CA PHE A 211 -5.16 -6.72 -23.49
C PHE A 211 -5.34 -5.25 -23.87
N GLY A 212 -6.26 -5.00 -24.80
CA GLY A 212 -6.41 -3.67 -25.40
C GLY A 212 -5.18 -3.28 -26.22
N SER A 213 -4.86 -2.00 -26.24
CA SER A 213 -3.73 -1.41 -26.98
C SER A 213 -2.81 -0.61 -26.06
N PRO A 214 -2.11 -1.26 -25.11
CA PRO A 214 -1.25 -0.55 -24.19
C PRO A 214 -0.06 0.06 -24.92
N ALA A 215 0.39 1.23 -24.47
CA ALA A 215 1.64 1.80 -24.93
C ALA A 215 2.83 0.84 -24.65
N PRO A 216 3.95 0.98 -25.39
CA PRO A 216 5.10 0.09 -25.24
C PRO A 216 5.57 -0.06 -23.79
N LEU A 217 5.99 -1.27 -23.44
CA LEU A 217 6.64 -1.55 -22.16
C LEU A 217 7.89 -0.68 -22.01
N ALA A 218 8.11 -0.18 -20.79
CA ALA A 218 9.36 0.45 -20.45
C ALA A 218 10.52 -0.53 -20.64
N ASN A 219 11.61 -0.08 -21.28
CA ASN A 219 12.80 -0.91 -21.43
C ASN A 219 13.57 -0.86 -20.10
N PRO A 220 13.86 -2.01 -19.46
CA PRO A 220 14.59 -2.04 -18.18
C PRO A 220 15.98 -1.39 -18.19
N LYS A 221 16.54 -1.15 -19.38
CA LYS A 221 17.81 -0.44 -19.54
C LYS A 221 17.66 1.08 -19.56
N ASP A 222 16.44 1.58 -19.74
CA ASP A 222 16.17 3.01 -19.71
C ASP A 222 16.36 3.52 -18.27
N PRO A 223 16.79 4.79 -18.09
CA PRO A 223 16.92 5.37 -16.77
C PRO A 223 15.56 5.32 -16.05
N GLY A 224 15.53 4.54 -14.97
CA GLY A 224 14.40 4.45 -14.07
C GLY A 224 14.16 5.74 -13.28
N PRO A 225 13.08 5.79 -12.50
CA PRO A 225 12.76 6.96 -11.71
C PRO A 225 13.82 7.16 -10.62
N ALA A 226 13.94 8.39 -10.14
CA ALA A 226 14.98 8.78 -9.20
C ALA A 226 15.06 7.85 -7.96
N GLY A 227 16.21 7.82 -7.29
CA GLY A 227 16.35 7.11 -6.01
C GLY A 227 15.38 7.61 -4.93
N PHE A 228 15.35 6.94 -3.79
CA PHE A 228 14.52 7.34 -2.65
C PHE A 228 15.30 7.36 -1.34
N GLN A 229 14.77 8.10 -0.37
CA GLN A 229 15.27 8.16 1.00
C GLN A 229 14.10 8.03 1.97
N ILE A 230 14.29 7.20 3.00
CA ILE A 230 13.36 7.02 4.11
C ILE A 230 14.08 7.53 5.37
N GLY A 231 13.43 8.43 6.11
CA GLY A 231 13.93 8.88 7.40
C GLY A 231 13.67 7.86 8.50
N GLU A 232 13.94 8.25 9.74
CA GLU A 232 13.64 7.41 10.90
C GLU A 232 12.15 7.03 10.95
N VAL A 233 11.88 5.77 11.30
CA VAL A 233 10.54 5.21 11.45
C VAL A 233 10.12 5.32 12.91
N PHE A 234 8.94 5.86 13.17
CA PHE A 234 8.37 5.92 14.51
C PHE A 234 6.89 5.55 14.53
N GLY A 235 6.44 4.99 15.64
CA GLY A 235 5.02 4.73 15.90
C GLY A 235 4.27 6.02 16.20
N LEU A 236 3.05 6.17 15.69
CA LEU A 236 2.20 7.33 15.94
C LEU A 236 1.38 7.17 17.23
N GLU A 237 1.15 5.95 17.68
CA GLU A 237 0.49 5.63 18.94
C GLU A 237 1.50 5.65 20.08
N ARG A 238 1.14 6.32 21.18
CA ARG A 238 1.92 6.26 22.41
C ARG A 238 1.81 4.84 22.98
N GLU A 239 2.93 4.26 23.41
CA GLU A 239 3.01 2.93 24.03
C GLU A 239 1.91 2.69 25.08
N ARG A 240 1.73 3.67 25.98
CA ARG A 240 0.68 3.61 27.02
C ARG A 240 -0.74 3.49 26.46
N ALA A 241 -1.03 4.12 25.32
CA ALA A 241 -2.34 4.01 24.67
C ALA A 241 -2.55 2.62 24.07
N TYR A 242 -1.50 2.05 23.45
CA TYR A 242 -1.55 0.70 22.92
C TYR A 242 -1.75 -0.35 24.03
N ILE A 243 -1.01 -0.24 25.14
CA ILE A 243 -1.17 -1.13 26.30
C ILE A 243 -2.60 -1.06 26.86
N ARG A 244 -3.19 0.14 26.96
CA ARG A 244 -4.59 0.28 27.39
C ARG A 244 -5.57 -0.39 26.43
N ALA A 245 -5.37 -0.26 25.12
CA ALA A 245 -6.20 -0.93 24.12
C ALA A 245 -6.10 -2.46 24.24
N VAL A 246 -4.90 -3.00 24.48
CA VAL A 246 -4.69 -4.44 24.72
C VAL A 246 -5.43 -4.90 25.97
N ARG A 247 -5.30 -4.20 27.09
CA ARG A 247 -6.03 -4.54 28.33
C ARG A 247 -7.54 -4.56 28.10
N ARG A 248 -8.07 -3.54 27.42
CA ARG A 248 -9.49 -3.47 27.09
C ARG A 248 -9.95 -4.64 26.21
N ALA A 249 -9.16 -5.02 25.22
CA ALA A 249 -9.46 -6.19 24.38
C ALA A 249 -9.50 -7.49 25.20
N VAL A 250 -8.56 -7.68 26.14
CA VAL A 250 -8.54 -8.85 27.03
C VAL A 250 -9.77 -8.88 27.94
N GLU A 251 -10.17 -7.73 28.51
CA GLU A 251 -11.38 -7.62 29.32
C GLU A 251 -12.64 -8.03 28.53
N LEU A 252 -12.78 -7.53 27.30
CA LEU A 252 -13.90 -7.90 26.41
C LEU A 252 -13.89 -9.41 26.09
N ILE A 253 -12.70 -10.00 25.92
CA ILE A 253 -12.59 -11.44 25.70
C ILE A 253 -13.01 -12.24 26.94
N HIS A 254 -12.58 -11.84 28.13
CA HIS A 254 -12.99 -12.49 29.38
C HIS A 254 -14.49 -12.31 29.68
N ALA A 255 -15.08 -11.18 29.28
CA ALA A 255 -16.52 -10.94 29.40
C ALA A 255 -17.36 -11.78 28.42
N GLY A 256 -16.73 -12.40 27.42
CA GLY A 256 -17.41 -13.17 26.37
C GLY A 256 -17.90 -12.32 25.19
N ASP A 257 -17.57 -11.03 25.13
CA ASP A 257 -17.98 -10.11 24.06
C ASP A 257 -17.24 -10.36 22.75
N ALA A 258 -16.04 -10.96 22.80
CA ALA A 258 -15.25 -11.29 21.63
C ALA A 258 -14.36 -12.52 21.88
N PHE A 259 -14.04 -13.28 20.84
CA PHE A 259 -13.04 -14.37 20.94
C PHE A 259 -11.62 -13.90 20.63
N GLN A 260 -11.49 -12.88 19.78
CA GLN A 260 -10.21 -12.33 19.35
C GLN A 260 -10.40 -10.90 18.86
N VAL A 261 -9.47 -10.01 19.21
CA VAL A 261 -9.40 -8.64 18.68
C VAL A 261 -8.04 -8.43 18.04
N ASN A 262 -8.03 -7.91 16.80
CA ASN A 262 -6.79 -7.53 16.14
C ASN A 262 -6.53 -6.04 16.31
N LEU A 263 -5.61 -5.70 17.20
CA LEU A 263 -5.19 -4.33 17.45
C LEU A 263 -4.02 -3.94 16.54
N THR A 264 -4.09 -2.73 15.99
CA THR A 264 -3.13 -2.22 15.01
C THR A 264 -2.56 -0.90 15.48
N HIS A 265 -1.29 -0.65 15.19
CA HIS A 265 -0.66 0.65 15.36
C HIS A 265 -0.05 1.10 14.02
N ARG A 266 0.20 2.39 13.87
CA ARG A 266 0.65 3.00 12.63
C ARG A 266 2.08 3.48 12.77
N LEU A 267 2.91 3.06 11.83
CA LEU A 267 4.27 3.57 11.70
C LEU A 267 4.32 4.71 10.69
N TRP A 268 5.22 5.65 10.93
CA TRP A 268 5.45 6.82 10.11
C TRP A 268 6.93 7.03 9.84
N ALA A 269 7.26 7.45 8.62
CA ALA A 269 8.57 7.97 8.28
C ALA A 269 8.49 9.14 7.29
N SER A 270 9.51 10.00 7.32
CA SER A 270 9.72 10.98 6.26
C SER A 270 10.18 10.25 4.98
N PHE A 271 9.82 10.79 3.81
CA PHE A 271 10.15 10.18 2.53
C PHE A 271 10.48 11.27 1.51
N LYS A 272 11.49 11.00 0.69
CA LYS A 272 11.88 11.81 -0.47
C LYS A 272 12.25 10.89 -1.63
N GLY A 273 12.07 11.36 -2.85
CA GLY A 273 12.39 10.61 -4.07
C GLY A 273 11.21 9.81 -4.62
N SER A 274 11.51 8.78 -5.40
CA SER A 274 10.50 8.04 -6.19
C SER A 274 9.75 6.97 -5.38
N PRO A 275 8.41 7.06 -5.29
CA PRO A 275 7.59 5.99 -4.73
C PRO A 275 7.71 4.65 -5.50
N ARG A 276 7.94 4.71 -6.82
CA ARG A 276 8.13 3.53 -7.68
C ARG A 276 9.42 2.80 -7.34
N SER A 277 10.51 3.54 -7.11
CA SER A 277 11.80 2.97 -6.72
C SER A 277 11.70 2.27 -5.37
N LEU A 278 10.98 2.85 -4.41
CA LEU A 278 10.70 2.15 -3.16
C LEU A 278 9.85 0.89 -3.37
N PHE A 279 8.79 0.98 -4.17
CA PHE A 279 7.92 -0.15 -4.42
C PHE A 279 8.69 -1.32 -5.05
N ALA A 280 9.50 -1.03 -6.07
CA ALA A 280 10.34 -2.02 -6.72
C ALA A 280 11.35 -2.66 -5.76
N GLU A 281 12.05 -1.85 -4.96
CA GLU A 281 13.00 -2.34 -3.95
C GLU A 281 12.35 -3.27 -2.93
N LEU A 282 11.21 -2.85 -2.36
CA LEU A 282 10.46 -3.67 -1.40
C LEU A 282 9.89 -4.92 -2.05
N ALA A 283 9.43 -4.85 -3.30
CA ALA A 283 8.92 -6.01 -4.02
C ALA A 283 10.02 -7.08 -4.23
N ARG A 284 11.24 -6.68 -4.60
CA ARG A 284 12.38 -7.59 -4.74
C ARG A 284 12.71 -8.27 -3.42
N ARG A 285 12.72 -7.51 -2.32
CA ARG A 285 13.07 -8.02 -0.99
C ARG A 285 11.99 -8.93 -0.39
N LEU A 286 10.73 -8.51 -0.48
CA LEU A 286 9.61 -9.17 0.21
C LEU A 286 9.02 -10.33 -0.59
N ARG A 287 9.19 -10.36 -1.91
CA ARG A 287 8.59 -11.36 -2.82
C ARG A 287 7.11 -11.63 -2.48
N PRO A 288 6.26 -10.60 -2.49
CA PRO A 288 4.88 -10.71 -2.03
C PRO A 288 4.05 -11.62 -2.94
N TRP A 289 3.13 -12.40 -2.36
CA TRP A 289 2.11 -13.12 -3.14
C TRP A 289 1.13 -12.14 -3.82
N HIS A 290 0.84 -11.02 -3.15
CA HIS A 290 -0.10 -10.01 -3.62
C HIS A 290 0.43 -8.60 -3.34
N ALA A 291 1.12 -8.02 -4.31
CA ALA A 291 1.48 -6.60 -4.26
C ALA A 291 0.60 -5.73 -5.15
N VAL A 292 0.39 -4.50 -4.72
CA VAL A 292 -0.35 -3.48 -5.48
C VAL A 292 0.39 -2.16 -5.37
N TYR A 293 0.62 -1.51 -6.51
CA TYR A 293 1.06 -0.12 -6.56
C TYR A 293 -0.01 0.70 -7.28
N LEU A 294 -0.43 1.81 -6.68
CA LEU A 294 -1.44 2.68 -7.26
C LEU A 294 -1.10 4.14 -7.00
N GLU A 295 -0.79 4.87 -8.07
CA GLU A 295 -0.65 6.31 -8.01
C GLU A 295 -1.99 7.00 -7.80
N CYS A 296 -2.00 7.98 -6.92
CA CYS A 296 -3.19 8.64 -6.43
C CYS A 296 -3.17 10.12 -6.81
N PRO A 297 -4.32 10.70 -7.21
CA PRO A 297 -4.44 12.14 -7.43
C PRO A 297 -4.01 12.93 -6.21
N ALA A 298 -3.41 14.10 -6.45
CA ALA A 298 -3.13 15.07 -5.41
C ALA A 298 -4.44 15.45 -4.68
N ARG A 299 -4.31 15.78 -3.40
CA ARG A 299 -5.46 16.09 -2.56
C ARG A 299 -5.43 17.54 -2.09
N SER A 300 -6.60 18.16 -1.97
CA SER A 300 -6.72 19.54 -1.48
C SER A 300 -6.03 19.76 -0.14
N SER A 301 -6.15 18.81 0.78
CA SER A 301 -5.51 18.85 2.09
C SER A 301 -4.02 18.51 2.08
N GLN A 302 -3.50 17.90 1.01
CA GLN A 302 -2.12 17.39 0.92
C GLN A 302 -1.63 17.40 -0.54
N PRO A 303 -1.02 18.50 -1.00
CA PRO A 303 -0.45 18.60 -2.34
C PRO A 303 0.83 17.75 -2.48
N GLY A 304 1.01 17.16 -3.66
CA GLY A 304 2.17 16.33 -4.03
C GLY A 304 1.81 14.91 -4.49
N PRO A 305 2.74 14.22 -5.20
CA PRO A 305 2.51 12.86 -5.65
C PRO A 305 2.31 11.92 -4.45
N THR A 306 1.22 11.16 -4.50
CA THR A 306 0.86 10.18 -3.48
C THR A 306 0.70 8.82 -4.15
N ALA A 307 1.17 7.76 -3.52
CA ALA A 307 0.95 6.40 -4.00
C ALA A 307 0.59 5.46 -2.85
N ILE A 308 -0.16 4.42 -3.17
CA ILE A 308 -0.39 3.27 -2.30
C ILE A 308 0.51 2.15 -2.78
N ALA A 309 1.37 1.65 -1.89
CA ALA A 309 2.20 0.48 -2.10
C ALA A 309 1.82 -0.61 -1.10
N SER A 310 1.20 -1.69 -1.54
CA SER A 310 0.78 -2.83 -0.71
C SER A 310 1.63 -4.04 -1.01
N PHE A 311 1.99 -4.80 0.04
CA PHE A 311 2.77 -6.04 -0.04
C PHE A 311 2.08 -7.12 0.79
N SER A 312 0.86 -7.50 0.40
CA SER A 312 0.05 -8.40 1.19
C SER A 312 0.39 -9.87 0.93
N PRO A 313 0.46 -10.70 1.97
CA PRO A 313 0.48 -12.15 1.81
C PRO A 313 -0.93 -12.75 1.70
N GLU A 314 -2.00 -11.99 1.95
CA GLU A 314 -3.33 -12.55 2.18
C GLU A 314 -4.36 -12.12 1.11
N LEU A 315 -5.03 -13.12 0.53
CA LEU A 315 -6.17 -12.91 -0.38
C LEU A 315 -7.45 -12.73 0.43
N PHE A 316 -8.13 -11.58 0.26
CA PHE A 316 -9.43 -11.36 0.89
C PHE A 316 -10.50 -12.18 0.18
N LEU A 317 -10.73 -11.89 -1.10
CA LEU A 317 -11.63 -12.67 -1.95
C LEU A 317 -11.21 -12.61 -3.42
N GLU A 318 -11.43 -13.70 -4.12
CA GLU A 318 -11.35 -13.83 -5.56
C GLU A 318 -12.70 -14.34 -6.07
N LEU A 319 -13.26 -13.69 -7.08
CA LEU A 319 -14.46 -14.12 -7.79
C LEU A 319 -14.07 -14.61 -9.18
N ALA A 320 -14.18 -15.92 -9.40
CA ALA A 320 -13.91 -16.52 -10.70
C ALA A 320 -15.09 -16.33 -11.68
N PRO A 321 -14.83 -16.40 -12.99
CA PRO A 321 -15.90 -16.53 -13.99
C PRO A 321 -16.83 -17.69 -13.61
N GLY A 322 -18.14 -17.45 -13.60
CA GLY A 322 -19.14 -18.43 -13.16
C GLY A 322 -19.55 -18.32 -11.68
N GLY A 323 -19.01 -17.34 -10.93
CA GLY A 323 -19.54 -16.96 -9.63
C GLY A 323 -18.91 -17.67 -8.43
N ARG A 324 -17.87 -18.48 -8.62
CA ARG A 324 -17.14 -19.11 -7.51
C ARG A 324 -16.35 -18.05 -6.75
N VAL A 325 -16.57 -17.97 -5.43
CA VAL A 325 -15.81 -17.11 -4.52
C VAL A 325 -14.76 -17.95 -3.79
N THR A 326 -13.52 -17.48 -3.78
CA THR A 326 -12.39 -18.07 -3.03
C THR A 326 -11.89 -17.05 -2.02
N THR A 327 -11.74 -17.45 -0.76
CA THR A 327 -11.04 -16.67 0.28
C THR A 327 -9.86 -17.50 0.82
N ARG A 328 -8.80 -16.84 1.29
CA ARG A 328 -7.64 -17.53 1.90
C ARG A 328 -7.18 -16.79 3.14
N PRO A 329 -7.97 -16.88 4.23
CA PRO A 329 -7.61 -16.21 5.47
C PRO A 329 -6.30 -16.77 6.01
N MET A 330 -5.42 -15.89 6.46
CA MET A 330 -4.22 -16.26 7.21
C MET A 330 -4.46 -16.04 8.70
N LYS A 331 -4.21 -17.07 9.50
CA LYS A 331 -4.19 -16.99 10.96
C LYS A 331 -3.01 -17.76 11.52
N GLY A 332 -2.26 -17.12 12.40
CA GLY A 332 -1.01 -17.65 12.94
C GLY A 332 0.16 -17.37 11.99
N THR A 333 1.26 -16.93 12.57
CA THR A 333 2.57 -16.75 11.94
C THR A 333 3.62 -17.26 12.90
#